data_AF-A0A958E400-F1
#
_entry.id   AF-A0A958E400-F1
#
_cell.length_a   1.000
_cell.length_b   1.000
_cell.length_c   1.000
_cell.angle_alpha   90.00
_cell.angle_beta   90.00
_cell.angle_gamma   90.00
#
_symmetry.space_group_name_H-M   'P 1'
#
loop_
_entity.id
_entity.type
_entity.pdbx_description
1 polymer ?
#
loop_
_entity_poly.entity_id
_entity_poly.type
_entity_poly.pdbx_seq_one_letter_code
_entity_poly.pdbx_strand_id
1 'polypeptide(L)'
;MTASTPPDVSFWLGFLLWFVIGYAEIHFRIPGLPSRLFKKEPEIVFDLPHRATVGNAVPLFLFVKDADRFPVKLGDISVAIYRFGDANAIANHIFRVNAATDTYFASKTFWLPETAFPEPGKYLILSNLAYIVNGRQQQLVQDNYRGLKTAPFQITIGESGLPTLPGMHWGDIHIHSNFTDDAVEFGAPIAETAVCAQSLGLSFFAITDHSFDLDEPSVDDWHVSQPNPRWDQFLQHIYAAQTAHPEICIIPGEEVSVGNSRNENVHCLLLGNRRFYPGTGDSGDRLLHNRPTLTLPELISLVNANDPDALIIAAHPFDVPPVSQKAVLNRGFWRRDDRHLPALCGWQLLNGRKDAFYDYGFEKWREALLSGKQIGIFAGTDAHGNFNNFRQVKIPLLQMVFHRQQLLGQTRTGIFLEEKPDETAVLAQLSRKRAVISNGPAAWLGIDQNRQRHFPGETIAAEMPFTAQISAKSTAEFGKINEIRLITGNVPTRKESIQLIQPVLAAGSIEKTINFPHGLPTGYLRLSVFSDHPDGEPCFCHTNPIWIG
;
A
#
# COMPACT_ATOMS: atom_id res chain seq x y z
N MET A 1 -4.62 51.79 -14.50
CA MET A 1 -4.08 51.53 -13.15
C MET A 1 -5.26 51.36 -12.21
N THR A 2 -5.70 50.12 -12.01
CA THR A 2 -6.70 49.77 -11.00
C THR A 2 -6.00 48.85 -10.02
N ALA A 3 -5.77 49.34 -8.81
CA ALA A 3 -5.16 48.60 -7.72
C ALA A 3 -6.07 47.43 -7.35
N SER A 4 -5.54 46.21 -7.39
CA SER A 4 -6.18 45.04 -6.82
C SER A 4 -6.18 45.18 -5.30
N THR A 5 -7.36 45.14 -4.69
CA THR A 5 -7.52 45.00 -3.25
C THR A 5 -6.87 43.69 -2.78
N PRO A 6 -6.11 43.70 -1.67
CA PRO A 6 -5.54 42.48 -1.13
C PRO A 6 -6.69 41.55 -0.66
N PRO A 7 -6.55 40.22 -0.83
CA PRO A 7 -7.56 39.28 -0.39
C PRO A 7 -7.77 39.40 1.13
N ASP A 8 -9.05 39.36 1.52
CA ASP A 8 -9.54 39.50 2.89
C ASP A 8 -8.85 38.50 3.83
N VAL A 9 -8.56 38.92 5.07
CA VAL A 9 -7.91 38.10 6.10
C VAL A 9 -8.76 36.86 6.45
N SER A 10 -10.08 36.93 6.19
CA SER A 10 -11.01 35.79 6.26
C SER A 10 -10.75 34.70 5.19
N PHE A 11 -10.27 35.08 3.99
CA PHE A 11 -9.86 34.15 2.93
C PHE A 11 -8.64 33.34 3.38
N TRP A 12 -7.67 34.00 4.02
CA TRP A 12 -6.47 33.34 4.55
C TRP A 12 -6.72 32.49 5.79
N LEU A 13 -7.67 32.87 6.65
CA LEU A 13 -8.10 32.08 7.81
C LEU A 13 -8.90 30.84 7.40
N GLY A 14 -9.69 30.90 6.33
CA GLY A 14 -10.30 29.74 5.69
C GLY A 14 -9.26 28.80 5.06
N PHE A 15 -8.21 29.38 4.46
CA PHE A 15 -7.07 28.69 3.82
C PHE A 15 -6.18 27.91 4.80
N LEU A 16 -6.22 28.21 6.10
CA LEU A 16 -5.41 27.54 7.13
C LEU A 16 -6.02 26.21 7.61
N LEU A 17 -7.27 25.90 7.24
CA LEU A 17 -7.98 24.67 7.61
C LEU A 17 -7.94 23.58 6.50
N TRP A 18 -7.09 23.76 5.48
CA TRP A 18 -7.36 23.29 4.10
C TRP A 18 -6.58 22.11 3.53
N PHE A 19 -5.83 21.32 4.29
CA PHE A 19 -4.91 20.41 3.61
C PHE A 19 -4.78 18.97 4.11
N VAL A 20 -4.40 18.17 3.11
CA VAL A 20 -4.28 16.72 2.94
C VAL A 20 -3.08 16.17 3.71
N ILE A 21 -3.14 14.89 4.04
CA ILE A 21 -2.15 14.16 4.84
C ILE A 21 -1.26 13.41 3.85
N GLY A 22 0.04 13.71 3.81
CA GLY A 22 0.94 13.23 2.75
C GLY A 22 2.44 13.41 3.04
N TYR A 23 3.37 12.72 2.35
CA TYR A 23 4.82 12.80 2.62
C TYR A 23 5.38 14.22 2.68
N ALA A 24 6.33 14.48 3.57
CA ALA A 24 6.56 15.86 3.98
C ALA A 24 7.34 16.73 2.98
N GLU A 25 6.68 17.33 1.98
CA GLU A 25 7.34 18.36 1.18
C GLU A 25 7.63 19.60 2.04
N ILE A 26 8.90 19.73 2.45
CA ILE A 26 9.35 20.85 3.29
C ILE A 26 9.56 22.15 2.50
N HIS A 27 9.43 22.10 1.17
CA HIS A 27 9.70 23.22 0.27
C HIS A 27 8.46 24.00 -0.17
N PHE A 28 7.25 23.47 0.08
CA PHE A 28 6.02 24.21 -0.18
C PHE A 28 5.93 25.48 0.69
N ARG A 29 5.60 26.60 0.03
CA ARG A 29 5.46 27.92 0.67
C ARG A 29 4.34 28.72 0.03
N ILE A 30 3.54 29.33 0.89
CA ILE A 30 2.60 30.39 0.49
C ILE A 30 3.30 31.74 0.66
N PRO A 31 3.39 32.59 -0.38
CA PRO A 31 3.97 33.92 -0.27
C PRO A 31 3.34 34.74 0.87
N GLY A 32 4.15 35.26 1.77
CA GLY A 32 3.69 36.07 2.90
C GLY A 32 3.28 35.30 4.15
N LEU A 33 3.17 33.96 4.10
CA LEU A 33 2.89 33.13 5.28
C LEU A 33 4.15 32.42 5.80
N PRO A 34 4.44 32.48 7.11
CA PRO A 34 5.56 31.75 7.68
C PRO A 34 5.29 30.23 7.66
N SER A 35 6.31 29.45 7.28
CA SER A 35 6.29 27.99 7.33
C SER A 35 7.29 27.48 8.36
N ARG A 36 6.81 26.67 9.30
CA ARG A 36 7.60 25.97 10.32
C ARG A 36 8.35 24.76 9.75
N LEU A 37 7.83 24.17 8.67
CA LEU A 37 8.42 23.00 8.02
C LEU A 37 9.55 23.42 7.07
N PHE A 38 9.33 24.49 6.30
CA PHE A 38 10.31 25.45 5.79
C PHE A 38 11.83 25.21 5.95
N LYS A 39 12.55 24.53 5.03
CA LYS A 39 14.04 24.56 5.02
C LYS A 39 14.66 25.03 3.68
N LYS A 40 15.87 25.60 3.77
CA LYS A 40 16.72 25.94 2.61
C LYS A 40 17.82 24.90 2.45
N GLU A 41 17.42 23.64 2.46
CA GLU A 41 18.27 22.46 2.42
C GLU A 41 17.50 21.41 1.63
N PRO A 42 18.15 20.53 0.85
CA PRO A 42 17.43 19.46 0.21
C PRO A 42 16.81 18.56 1.29
N GLU A 43 15.76 17.86 0.92
CA GLU A 43 15.15 16.88 1.79
C GLU A 43 16.01 15.63 1.80
N ILE A 44 16.50 15.24 2.98
CA ILE A 44 17.41 14.10 3.12
C ILE A 44 16.80 13.12 4.10
N VAL A 45 16.58 11.90 3.61
CA VAL A 45 15.84 10.87 4.34
C VAL A 45 16.53 9.52 4.22
N PHE A 46 16.70 8.86 5.36
CA PHE A 46 16.97 7.44 5.42
C PHE A 46 15.64 6.67 5.57
N ASP A 47 15.60 5.47 5.00
CA ASP A 47 14.57 4.47 5.32
C ASP A 47 15.13 3.05 5.16
N LEU A 48 14.39 2.05 5.65
CA LEU A 48 14.77 0.63 5.58
C LEU A 48 13.54 -0.27 5.76
N PRO A 49 13.57 -1.56 5.38
CA PRO A 49 12.40 -2.42 5.56
C PRO A 49 12.09 -2.66 7.05
N HIS A 50 10.81 -2.71 7.42
CA HIS A 50 10.40 -3.02 8.80
C HIS A 50 10.59 -4.49 9.21
N ARG A 51 10.90 -5.38 8.26
CA ARG A 51 11.34 -6.75 8.53
C ARG A 51 12.38 -7.23 7.52
N ALA A 52 13.20 -8.19 7.94
CA ALA A 52 14.04 -8.98 7.06
C ALA A 52 14.13 -10.41 7.60
N THR A 53 14.75 -11.32 6.84
CA THR A 53 15.01 -12.69 7.30
C THR A 53 16.45 -12.81 7.77
N VAL A 54 16.68 -13.56 8.85
CA VAL A 54 18.03 -13.85 9.35
C VAL A 54 18.90 -14.45 8.24
N GLY A 55 20.18 -14.08 8.21
CA GLY A 55 21.12 -14.50 7.16
C GLY A 55 21.07 -13.66 5.89
N ASN A 56 20.18 -12.67 5.78
CA ASN A 56 20.18 -11.71 4.68
C ASN A 56 20.74 -10.35 5.13
N ALA A 57 21.43 -9.66 4.22
CA ALA A 57 21.76 -8.26 4.40
C ALA A 57 20.49 -7.39 4.41
N VAL A 58 20.52 -6.30 5.19
CA VAL A 58 19.41 -5.34 5.28
C VAL A 58 19.76 -4.09 4.49
N PRO A 59 18.92 -3.67 3.52
CA PRO A 59 19.14 -2.43 2.79
C PRO A 59 18.79 -1.22 3.67
N LEU A 60 19.70 -0.25 3.70
CA LEU A 60 19.50 1.09 4.22
C LEU A 60 19.48 2.06 3.02
N PHE A 61 18.34 2.67 2.78
CA PHE A 61 18.15 3.61 1.69
C PHE A 61 18.48 5.02 2.15
N LEU A 62 19.11 5.81 1.29
CA LEU A 62 19.26 7.25 1.41
C LEU A 62 18.58 7.91 0.22
N PHE A 63 17.62 8.78 0.49
CA PHE A 63 16.93 9.62 -0.48
C PHE A 63 17.33 11.07 -0.27
N VAL A 64 17.61 11.78 -1.37
CA VAL A 64 17.90 13.20 -1.40
C VAL A 64 17.05 13.86 -2.48
N LYS A 65 16.11 14.71 -2.09
CA LYS A 65 15.19 15.43 -2.99
C LYS A 65 15.47 16.94 -2.96
N ASP A 66 15.21 17.63 -4.08
CA ASP A 66 15.41 19.06 -4.29
C ASP A 66 16.89 19.51 -4.19
N ALA A 67 17.86 18.63 -4.49
CA ALA A 67 19.28 19.02 -4.48
C ALA A 67 19.69 19.89 -5.67
N ASP A 68 18.90 19.91 -6.75
CA ASP A 68 19.01 20.89 -7.83
C ASP A 68 18.77 22.33 -7.35
N ARG A 69 17.86 22.51 -6.39
CA ARG A 69 17.56 23.80 -5.75
C ARG A 69 18.49 24.11 -4.59
N PHE A 70 18.89 23.08 -3.84
CA PHE A 70 19.77 23.18 -2.69
C PHE A 70 20.94 22.18 -2.77
N PRO A 71 21.96 22.44 -3.60
CA PRO A 71 23.07 21.51 -3.78
C PRO A 71 23.75 21.13 -2.47
N VAL A 72 24.03 19.84 -2.33
CA VAL A 72 24.54 19.27 -1.07
C VAL A 72 25.74 18.36 -1.31
N LYS A 73 26.68 18.40 -0.37
CA LYS A 73 27.77 17.42 -0.26
C LYS A 73 27.53 16.52 0.95
N LEU A 74 27.36 15.23 0.69
CA LEU A 74 27.14 14.19 1.68
C LEU A 74 28.49 13.70 2.23
N GLY A 75 28.62 13.67 3.54
CA GLY A 75 29.77 13.13 4.25
C GLY A 75 29.62 11.63 4.54
N ASP A 76 30.23 11.18 5.63
CA ASP A 76 30.12 9.78 6.05
C ASP A 76 28.78 9.52 6.75
N ILE A 77 28.26 8.31 6.55
CA ILE A 77 27.08 7.80 7.25
C ILE A 77 27.57 6.93 8.40
N SER A 78 27.09 7.17 9.62
CA SER A 78 27.28 6.26 10.75
C SER A 78 25.96 5.61 11.14
N VAL A 79 25.99 4.29 11.26
CA VAL A 79 24.82 3.48 11.62
C VAL A 79 25.12 2.72 12.90
N ALA A 80 24.29 2.93 13.92
CA ALA A 80 24.33 2.20 15.18
C ALA A 80 23.14 1.24 15.27
N ILE A 81 23.42 -0.02 15.59
CA ILE A 81 22.42 -1.09 15.67
C ILE A 81 22.37 -1.61 17.10
N TYR A 82 21.16 -1.69 17.64
CA TYR A 82 20.87 -2.15 19.00
C TYR A 82 19.91 -3.33 18.91
N ARG A 83 20.11 -4.35 19.73
CA ARG A 83 19.04 -5.31 19.98
C ARG A 83 17.97 -4.64 20.84
N PHE A 84 16.70 -4.92 20.58
CA PHE A 84 15.63 -4.32 21.36
C PHE A 84 15.76 -4.70 22.86
N GLY A 85 15.76 -3.69 23.73
CA GLY A 85 15.97 -3.86 25.17
C GLY A 85 17.42 -3.68 25.63
N ASP A 86 18.39 -3.73 24.71
CA ASP A 86 19.80 -3.53 25.07
C ASP A 86 20.15 -2.03 25.13
N ALA A 87 20.97 -1.65 26.12
CA ALA A 87 21.41 -0.27 26.29
C ALA A 87 22.59 0.13 25.38
N ASN A 88 23.36 -0.86 24.90
CA ASN A 88 24.57 -0.65 24.10
C ASN A 88 24.34 -1.12 22.67
N ALA A 89 24.96 -0.41 21.72
CA ALA A 89 24.97 -0.85 20.32
C ALA A 89 25.76 -2.17 20.21
N ILE A 90 25.19 -3.13 19.50
CA ILE A 90 25.82 -4.43 19.23
C ILE A 90 26.69 -4.38 17.97
N ALA A 91 26.43 -3.41 17.09
CA ALA A 91 27.19 -3.19 15.87
C ALA A 91 27.19 -1.70 15.49
N ASN A 92 28.27 -1.25 14.87
CA ASN A 92 28.40 0.08 14.30
C ASN A 92 29.00 -0.03 12.90
N HIS A 93 28.41 0.66 11.93
CA HIS A 93 28.89 0.70 10.55
C HIS A 93 29.15 2.14 10.11
N ILE A 94 30.19 2.32 9.30
CA ILE A 94 30.50 3.61 8.67
C ILE A 94 30.55 3.39 7.16
N PHE A 95 29.69 4.10 6.42
CA PHE A 95 29.72 4.14 4.97
C PHE A 95 30.37 5.43 4.50
N ARG A 96 31.45 5.30 3.72
CA ARG A 96 32.13 6.44 3.09
C ARG A 96 31.39 6.83 1.83
N VAL A 97 30.66 7.95 1.87
CA VAL A 97 29.90 8.44 0.70
C VAL A 97 30.72 9.49 -0.04
N ASN A 98 31.07 10.59 0.64
CA ASN A 98 31.87 11.69 0.10
C ASN A 98 31.43 12.12 -1.31
N ALA A 99 30.11 12.24 -1.53
CA ALA A 99 29.52 12.56 -2.81
C ALA A 99 28.81 13.92 -2.77
N ALA A 100 28.80 14.63 -3.89
CA ALA A 100 27.94 15.79 -4.08
C ALA A 100 26.78 15.42 -5.00
N THR A 101 25.62 16.03 -4.79
CA THR A 101 24.47 15.92 -5.68
C THR A 101 23.82 17.29 -5.84
N ASP A 102 23.42 17.57 -7.07
CA ASP A 102 22.69 18.73 -7.55
C ASP A 102 21.51 18.30 -8.44
N THR A 103 21.05 17.05 -8.27
CA THR A 103 19.93 16.49 -9.04
C THR A 103 18.63 16.63 -8.26
N TYR A 104 17.51 16.67 -8.97
CA TYR A 104 16.20 16.78 -8.34
C TYR A 104 15.92 15.65 -7.35
N PHE A 105 16.18 14.40 -7.73
CA PHE A 105 16.03 13.24 -6.87
C PHE A 105 17.24 12.32 -7.02
N ALA A 106 17.95 12.06 -5.93
CA ALA A 106 19.04 11.09 -5.86
C ALA A 106 18.73 10.03 -4.80
N SER A 107 19.03 8.77 -5.13
CA SER A 107 18.88 7.65 -4.21
C SER A 107 20.15 6.81 -4.15
N LYS A 108 20.37 6.16 -3.02
CA LYS A 108 21.45 5.18 -2.86
C LYS A 108 21.10 4.13 -1.81
N THR A 109 21.38 2.87 -2.13
CA THR A 109 21.25 1.74 -1.19
C THR A 109 22.59 1.41 -0.56
N PHE A 110 22.61 1.28 0.77
CA PHE A 110 23.74 0.79 1.55
C PHE A 110 23.35 -0.53 2.22
N TRP A 111 24.21 -1.53 2.16
CA TRP A 111 23.88 -2.85 2.71
C TRP A 111 24.48 -3.02 4.10
N LEU A 112 23.61 -3.14 5.10
CA LEU A 112 24.01 -3.60 6.44
C LEU A 112 24.22 -5.10 6.38
N PRO A 113 25.42 -5.61 6.70
CA PRO A 113 25.73 -7.03 6.52
C PRO A 113 24.90 -7.90 7.46
N GLU A 114 24.61 -9.13 7.05
CA GLU A 114 23.90 -10.13 7.86
C GLU A 114 24.55 -10.35 9.25
N THR A 115 25.88 -10.20 9.35
CA THR A 115 26.62 -10.32 10.61
C THR A 115 26.28 -9.23 11.64
N ALA A 116 25.64 -8.14 11.21
CA ALA A 116 25.11 -7.12 12.10
C ALA A 116 23.83 -7.58 12.83
N PHE A 117 23.21 -8.67 12.37
CA PHE A 117 21.97 -9.24 12.88
C PHE A 117 22.18 -10.74 13.19
N PRO A 118 22.96 -11.06 14.24
CA PRO A 118 23.43 -12.44 14.48
C PRO A 118 22.31 -13.43 14.84
N GLU A 119 21.15 -12.95 15.31
CA GLU A 119 20.06 -13.79 15.82
C GLU A 119 18.71 -13.23 15.36
N PRO A 120 17.65 -14.06 15.27
CA PRO A 120 16.29 -13.55 15.12
C PRO A 120 15.87 -12.65 16.29
N GLY A 121 15.07 -11.63 15.99
CA GLY A 121 14.53 -10.72 17.00
C GLY A 121 14.31 -9.30 16.49
N LYS A 122 13.99 -8.41 17.42
CA LYS A 122 13.77 -6.99 17.13
C LYS A 122 15.04 -6.19 17.33
N TYR A 123 15.27 -5.26 16.43
CA TYR A 123 16.42 -4.37 16.44
C TYR A 123 15.99 -2.92 16.27
N LEU A 124 16.78 -2.03 16.85
CA LEU A 124 16.68 -0.58 16.67
C LEU A 124 17.89 -0.11 15.86
N ILE A 125 17.65 0.73 14.85
CA ILE A 125 18.70 1.27 13.99
C ILE A 125 18.65 2.80 14.00
N LEU A 126 19.80 3.42 14.25
CA LEU A 126 20.00 4.86 14.17
C LEU A 126 21.03 5.17 13.08
N SER A 127 20.62 5.92 12.07
CA SER A 127 21.47 6.37 10.98
C SER A 127 21.73 7.87 11.11
N ASN A 128 22.99 8.28 11.10
CA ASN A 128 23.40 9.67 11.15
C ASN A 128 24.18 10.02 9.88
N LEU A 129 24.01 11.24 9.40
CA LEU A 129 24.75 11.77 8.26
C LEU A 129 25.24 13.17 8.58
N ALA A 130 26.53 13.40 8.35
CA ALA A 130 27.08 14.74 8.24
C ALA A 130 26.99 15.20 6.78
N TYR A 131 26.60 16.45 6.54
CA TYR A 131 26.49 17.00 5.18
C TYR A 131 26.85 18.49 5.16
N ILE A 132 27.15 19.01 3.98
CA ILE A 132 27.45 20.42 3.75
C ILE A 132 26.45 20.97 2.74
N VAL A 133 25.74 22.02 3.12
CA VAL A 133 24.78 22.73 2.28
C VAL A 133 24.97 24.22 2.50
N ASN A 134 24.98 25.00 1.41
CA ASN A 134 25.25 26.44 1.45
C ASN A 134 26.56 26.81 2.22
N GLY A 135 27.60 25.98 2.07
CA GLY A 135 28.89 26.16 2.75
C GLY A 135 28.88 25.91 4.26
N ARG A 136 27.76 25.45 4.84
CA ARG A 136 27.62 25.17 6.28
C ARG A 136 27.57 23.67 6.52
N GLN A 137 28.30 23.23 7.54
CA GLN A 137 28.26 21.86 8.01
C GLN A 137 26.99 21.64 8.83
N GLN A 138 26.27 20.56 8.53
CA GLN A 138 25.04 20.14 9.18
C GLN A 138 25.13 18.65 9.54
N GLN A 139 24.22 18.22 10.42
CA GLN A 139 24.04 16.83 10.77
C GLN A 139 22.56 16.50 10.88
N LEU A 140 22.20 15.27 10.56
CA LEU A 140 20.86 14.75 10.72
C LEU A 140 20.89 13.34 11.33
N VAL A 141 19.76 12.96 11.92
CA VAL A 141 19.51 11.60 12.41
C VAL A 141 18.26 11.11 11.70
N GLN A 142 18.44 10.14 10.80
CA GLN A 142 17.44 9.52 9.93
C GLN A 142 16.79 10.46 8.91
N ASP A 143 16.47 11.68 9.25
CA ASP A 143 15.98 12.69 8.33
C ASP A 143 16.32 14.09 8.83
N ASN A 144 16.21 15.08 7.94
CA ASN A 144 16.44 16.48 8.29
C ASN A 144 15.15 17.27 8.55
N TYR A 145 14.04 16.60 8.87
CA TYR A 145 12.75 17.23 9.12
C TYR A 145 12.70 18.05 10.40
N ARG A 146 11.86 19.08 10.39
CA ARG A 146 11.62 19.94 11.56
C ARG A 146 10.39 19.51 12.33
N GLY A 147 10.51 19.48 13.65
CA GLY A 147 9.37 19.23 14.54
C GLY A 147 8.90 17.78 14.58
N LEU A 148 9.57 16.88 13.86
CA LEU A 148 9.37 15.44 13.97
C LEU A 148 10.30 14.87 15.06
N LYS A 149 9.80 13.90 15.82
CA LYS A 149 10.64 13.14 16.74
C LYS A 149 11.48 12.14 15.94
N THR A 150 12.79 12.17 16.11
CA THR A 150 13.72 11.18 15.53
C THR A 150 13.63 9.87 16.31
N ALA A 151 12.71 9.00 15.88
CA ALA A 151 12.54 7.69 16.48
C ALA A 151 13.38 6.65 15.69
N PRO A 152 14.18 5.81 16.38
CA PRO A 152 14.98 4.79 15.70
C PRO A 152 14.11 3.91 14.81
N PHE A 153 14.68 3.44 13.71
CA PHE A 153 14.02 2.44 12.88
C PHE A 153 13.81 1.18 13.71
N GLN A 154 12.66 0.54 13.54
CA GLN A 154 12.34 -0.75 14.15
C GLN A 154 12.30 -1.81 13.07
N ILE A 155 13.21 -2.78 13.14
CA ILE A 155 13.23 -3.91 12.21
C ILE A 155 13.10 -5.21 12.98
N THR A 156 12.25 -6.10 12.47
CA THR A 156 12.19 -7.49 12.92
C THR A 156 13.00 -8.37 12.00
N ILE A 157 14.00 -9.05 12.54
CA ILE A 157 14.77 -10.09 11.86
C ILE A 157 14.08 -11.42 12.17
N GLY A 158 13.29 -11.91 11.22
CA GLY A 158 12.55 -13.16 11.34
C GLY A 158 13.46 -14.38 11.18
N GLU A 159 13.17 -15.45 11.91
CA GLU A 159 13.83 -16.76 11.73
C GLU A 159 13.54 -17.36 10.34
N SER A 160 12.41 -16.99 9.75
CA SER A 160 12.00 -17.38 8.40
C SER A 160 11.36 -16.20 7.68
N GLY A 161 11.07 -16.37 6.39
CA GLY A 161 10.29 -15.41 5.61
C GLY A 161 8.86 -15.24 6.14
N LEU A 162 8.04 -14.50 5.39
CA LEU A 162 6.61 -14.39 5.69
C LEU A 162 5.97 -15.79 5.81
N PRO A 163 4.93 -15.96 6.64
CA PRO A 163 4.12 -17.17 6.61
C PRO A 163 3.59 -17.36 5.17
N THR A 164 4.01 -18.45 4.53
CA THR A 164 3.70 -18.74 3.13
C THR A 164 3.41 -20.22 2.97
N LEU A 165 2.31 -20.53 2.25
CA LEU A 165 1.90 -21.87 1.85
C LEU A 165 2.48 -22.21 0.46
N PRO A 166 2.59 -23.49 0.07
CA PRO A 166 3.03 -23.86 -1.28
C PRO A 166 2.20 -23.18 -2.37
N GLY A 167 2.87 -22.55 -3.32
CA GLY A 167 2.26 -21.77 -4.41
C GLY A 167 1.64 -20.43 -3.99
N MET A 168 1.74 -20.03 -2.72
CA MET A 168 1.25 -18.73 -2.28
C MET A 168 2.30 -17.64 -2.53
N HIS A 169 1.85 -16.52 -3.08
CA HIS A 169 2.67 -15.34 -3.35
C HIS A 169 2.03 -14.12 -2.71
N TRP A 170 2.81 -13.36 -1.95
CA TRP A 170 2.36 -12.14 -1.29
C TRP A 170 2.71 -10.92 -2.13
N GLY A 171 1.82 -9.94 -2.13
CA GLY A 171 2.10 -8.63 -2.69
C GLY A 171 1.31 -7.51 -2.06
N ASP A 172 1.67 -6.30 -2.46
CA ASP A 172 1.06 -5.05 -2.04
C ASP A 172 0.51 -4.34 -3.28
N ILE A 173 -0.82 -4.22 -3.40
CA ILE A 173 -1.45 -3.78 -4.65
C ILE A 173 -1.74 -2.27 -4.69
N HIS A 174 -1.27 -1.51 -3.70
CA HIS A 174 -1.50 -0.08 -3.63
C HIS A 174 -0.33 0.58 -2.91
N ILE A 175 0.60 1.15 -3.68
CA ILE A 175 1.70 1.97 -3.18
C ILE A 175 2.02 3.10 -4.15
N HIS A 176 2.70 4.13 -3.65
CA HIS A 176 3.10 5.30 -4.42
C HIS A 176 4.63 5.35 -4.53
N SER A 177 5.10 5.72 -5.72
CA SER A 177 6.51 5.85 -6.06
C SER A 177 6.93 7.32 -6.10
N ASN A 178 8.15 7.58 -6.55
CA ASN A 178 8.66 8.92 -6.76
C ASN A 178 7.96 9.67 -7.93
N PHE A 179 6.93 9.08 -8.55
CA PHE A 179 6.12 9.73 -9.58
C PHE A 179 4.91 10.47 -8.99
N THR A 180 4.34 10.00 -7.88
CA THR A 180 3.63 10.88 -6.94
C THR A 180 4.66 11.84 -6.36
N ASP A 181 4.49 13.12 -6.67
CA ASP A 181 5.45 14.19 -6.39
C ASP A 181 4.75 15.55 -6.48
N ASP A 182 3.98 15.86 -5.44
CA ASP A 182 3.23 17.09 -5.27
C ASP A 182 3.58 17.81 -3.95
N ALA A 183 2.95 18.97 -3.75
CA ALA A 183 3.09 19.87 -2.60
C ALA A 183 2.88 19.21 -1.21
N VAL A 184 2.27 18.03 -1.19
CA VAL A 184 1.77 17.29 -0.05
C VAL A 184 2.37 15.90 0.01
N GLU A 185 2.73 15.27 -1.12
CA GLU A 185 3.09 13.85 -1.21
C GLU A 185 4.24 13.60 -2.18
N PHE A 186 5.20 12.78 -1.77
CA PHE A 186 6.07 12.09 -2.72
C PHE A 186 6.42 10.69 -2.24
N GLY A 187 6.68 9.76 -3.15
CA GLY A 187 7.03 8.37 -2.82
C GLY A 187 8.51 8.02 -3.02
N ALA A 188 8.85 6.76 -2.68
CA ALA A 188 10.20 6.24 -2.87
C ALA A 188 10.44 5.81 -4.32
N PRO A 189 11.69 5.80 -4.81
CA PRO A 189 11.97 5.33 -6.15
C PRO A 189 11.58 3.86 -6.36
N ILE A 190 11.17 3.54 -7.58
CA ILE A 190 10.65 2.22 -7.94
C ILE A 190 11.70 1.11 -7.71
N ALA A 191 12.98 1.36 -8.01
CA ALA A 191 14.05 0.39 -7.83
C ALA A 191 14.29 0.06 -6.35
N GLU A 192 14.42 1.06 -5.48
CA GLU A 192 14.55 0.86 -4.03
C GLU A 192 13.31 0.22 -3.42
N THR A 193 12.13 0.52 -3.96
CA THR A 193 10.88 -0.16 -3.57
C THR A 193 10.92 -1.65 -3.90
N ALA A 194 11.44 -2.04 -5.07
CA ALA A 194 11.63 -3.45 -5.42
C ALA A 194 12.60 -4.16 -4.46
N VAL A 195 13.74 -3.51 -4.15
CA VAL A 195 14.72 -4.03 -3.17
C VAL A 195 14.10 -4.18 -1.78
N CYS A 196 13.30 -3.19 -1.35
CA CYS A 196 12.62 -3.24 -0.06
C CYS A 196 11.59 -4.37 -0.03
N ALA A 197 10.73 -4.47 -1.04
CA ALA A 197 9.72 -5.51 -1.17
C ALA A 197 10.31 -6.93 -1.13
N GLN A 198 11.46 -7.15 -1.76
CA GLN A 198 12.19 -8.43 -1.68
C GLN A 198 12.69 -8.73 -0.26
N SER A 199 13.27 -7.73 0.41
CA SER A 199 13.72 -7.88 1.81
C SER A 199 12.55 -8.25 2.74
N LEU A 200 11.38 -7.67 2.47
CA LEU A 200 10.13 -7.96 3.16
C LEU A 200 9.54 -9.35 2.82
N GLY A 201 10.01 -10.02 1.76
CA GLY A 201 9.52 -11.32 1.31
C GLY A 201 8.29 -11.25 0.39
N LEU A 202 8.02 -10.11 -0.24
CA LEU A 202 6.98 -9.97 -1.26
C LEU A 202 7.43 -10.57 -2.59
N SER A 203 6.48 -11.09 -3.36
CA SER A 203 6.68 -11.63 -4.71
C SER A 203 6.18 -10.69 -5.81
N PHE A 204 5.28 -9.76 -5.48
CA PHE A 204 4.82 -8.72 -6.40
C PHE A 204 4.39 -7.46 -5.66
N PHE A 205 4.29 -6.34 -6.37
CA PHE A 205 3.61 -5.14 -5.90
C PHE A 205 3.06 -4.34 -7.08
N ALA A 206 2.06 -3.50 -6.83
CA ALA A 206 1.52 -2.59 -7.84
C ALA A 206 1.80 -1.14 -7.45
N ILE A 207 2.32 -0.37 -8.39
CA ILE A 207 2.53 1.07 -8.22
C ILE A 207 1.30 1.77 -8.77
N THR A 208 0.66 2.57 -7.95
CA THR A 208 -0.61 3.24 -8.24
C THR A 208 -0.49 4.70 -7.84
N ASP A 209 0.52 5.39 -8.38
CA ASP A 209 0.67 6.83 -8.22
C ASP A 209 -0.62 7.56 -8.64
N HIS A 210 -0.88 8.71 -8.04
CA HIS A 210 -2.10 9.48 -8.35
C HIS A 210 -2.09 9.93 -9.81
N SER A 211 -3.22 9.79 -10.50
CA SER A 211 -3.31 10.17 -11.91
C SER A 211 -2.96 11.64 -12.16
N PHE A 212 -3.27 12.55 -11.24
CA PHE A 212 -2.90 13.96 -11.38
C PHE A 212 -1.39 14.22 -11.28
N ASP A 213 -0.64 13.35 -10.61
CA ASP A 213 0.81 13.40 -10.58
C ASP A 213 1.43 12.75 -11.82
N LEU A 214 0.68 11.90 -12.51
CA LEU A 214 1.11 11.27 -13.76
C LEU A 214 0.74 12.10 -14.99
N ASP A 215 0.08 13.25 -14.79
CA ASP A 215 -0.35 14.17 -15.83
C ASP A 215 0.74 15.21 -16.18
N GLU A 216 0.64 15.81 -17.36
CA GLU A 216 1.45 16.99 -17.70
C GLU A 216 0.70 18.28 -17.29
N PRO A 217 1.37 19.26 -16.64
CA PRO A 217 0.75 20.52 -16.22
C PRO A 217 0.17 21.42 -17.34
N SER A 218 0.27 21.02 -18.63
CA SER A 218 -0.02 21.89 -19.77
C SER A 218 -1.11 21.43 -20.74
N VAL A 219 -1.83 20.33 -20.50
CA VAL A 219 -2.80 19.82 -21.49
C VAL A 219 -4.23 19.93 -20.96
N ASP A 220 -4.89 21.06 -21.25
CA ASP A 220 -6.34 21.21 -21.07
C ASP A 220 -7.15 20.42 -22.13
N ASP A 221 -6.49 19.64 -23.00
CA ASP A 221 -7.07 18.98 -24.17
C ASP A 221 -7.00 17.45 -24.06
N TRP A 222 -7.94 16.87 -23.30
CA TRP A 222 -8.02 15.47 -22.86
C TRP A 222 -8.41 14.45 -23.94
N HIS A 223 -7.96 14.64 -25.18
CA HIS A 223 -8.17 13.64 -26.21
C HIS A 223 -7.29 12.41 -25.92
N VAL A 224 -7.97 11.27 -25.71
CA VAL A 224 -7.50 9.90 -25.33
C VAL A 224 -6.42 9.30 -26.28
N SER A 225 -5.83 10.11 -27.15
CA SER A 225 -4.81 9.72 -28.13
C SER A 225 -3.56 10.60 -28.10
N GLN A 226 -3.43 11.55 -27.19
CA GLN A 226 -2.19 12.33 -27.05
C GLN A 226 -1.20 11.51 -26.20
N PRO A 227 0.07 11.39 -26.62
CA PRO A 227 1.12 10.85 -25.76
C PRO A 227 1.13 11.63 -24.44
N ASN A 228 1.15 10.94 -23.30
CA ASN A 228 1.44 11.55 -22.01
C ASN A 228 2.90 11.19 -21.67
N PRO A 229 3.86 12.12 -21.87
CA PRO A 229 5.27 11.84 -21.66
C PRO A 229 5.60 11.43 -20.22
N ARG A 230 4.85 11.89 -19.22
CA ARG A 230 5.07 11.52 -17.81
C ARG A 230 4.60 10.10 -17.53
N TRP A 231 3.44 9.70 -18.04
CA TRP A 231 2.99 8.30 -18.02
C TRP A 231 3.94 7.37 -18.79
N ASP A 232 4.42 7.78 -19.96
CA ASP A 232 5.38 6.99 -20.73
C ASP A 232 6.71 6.82 -19.98
N GLN A 233 7.19 7.87 -19.31
CA GLN A 233 8.36 7.80 -18.42
C GLN A 233 8.13 6.87 -17.23
N PHE A 234 6.96 6.94 -16.60
CA PHE A 234 6.55 6.03 -15.53
C PHE A 234 6.62 4.57 -15.97
N LEU A 235 6.01 4.23 -17.10
CA LEU A 235 6.08 2.88 -17.66
C LEU A 235 7.52 2.46 -17.97
N GLN A 236 8.34 3.34 -18.56
CA GLN A 236 9.75 3.07 -18.83
C GLN A 236 10.54 2.76 -17.55
N HIS A 237 10.29 3.50 -16.47
CA HIS A 237 10.94 3.29 -15.17
C HIS A 237 10.50 1.95 -14.54
N ILE A 238 9.22 1.58 -14.67
CA ILE A 238 8.75 0.25 -14.28
C ILE A 238 9.46 -0.85 -15.06
N TYR A 239 9.54 -0.74 -16.39
CA TYR A 239 10.23 -1.75 -17.21
C TYR A 239 11.72 -1.86 -16.86
N ALA A 240 12.40 -0.73 -16.62
CA ALA A 240 13.79 -0.71 -16.18
C ALA A 240 13.97 -1.40 -14.82
N ALA A 241 13.10 -1.09 -13.85
CA ALA A 241 13.15 -1.70 -12.53
C ALA A 241 12.81 -3.20 -12.57
N GLN A 242 11.80 -3.62 -13.34
CA GLN A 242 11.44 -5.02 -13.53
C GLN A 242 12.60 -5.81 -14.17
N THR A 243 13.33 -5.20 -15.10
CA THR A 243 14.52 -5.80 -15.73
C THR A 243 15.68 -5.92 -14.74
N ALA A 244 15.89 -4.91 -13.90
CA ALA A 244 16.93 -4.91 -12.87
C ALA A 244 16.61 -5.88 -11.71
N HIS A 245 15.32 -6.13 -11.47
CA HIS A 245 14.81 -6.92 -10.35
C HIS A 245 13.87 -8.03 -10.82
N PRO A 246 14.36 -9.01 -11.61
CA PRO A 246 13.49 -10.04 -12.19
C PRO A 246 12.81 -10.92 -11.13
N GLU A 247 13.36 -11.04 -9.92
CA GLU A 247 12.85 -11.80 -8.77
C GLU A 247 11.47 -11.35 -8.25
N ILE A 248 11.06 -10.10 -8.53
CA ILE A 248 9.79 -9.54 -8.10
C ILE A 248 8.97 -9.06 -9.30
N CYS A 249 7.66 -9.26 -9.26
CA CYS A 249 6.76 -8.74 -10.28
C CYS A 249 6.30 -7.31 -9.92
N ILE A 250 6.55 -6.36 -10.82
CA ILE A 250 6.12 -4.96 -10.68
C ILE A 250 4.94 -4.74 -11.62
N ILE A 251 3.79 -4.39 -11.05
CA ILE A 251 2.55 -4.17 -11.79
C ILE A 251 2.38 -2.65 -11.98
N PRO A 252 2.34 -2.13 -13.22
CA PRO A 252 1.99 -0.74 -13.46
C PRO A 252 0.51 -0.52 -13.14
N GLY A 253 0.20 0.65 -12.62
CA GLY A 253 -1.15 1.07 -12.29
C GLY A 253 -1.21 2.57 -12.06
N GLU A 254 -2.39 3.05 -11.73
CA GLU A 254 -2.62 4.42 -11.27
C GLU A 254 -3.81 4.46 -10.31
N GLU A 255 -3.79 5.42 -9.38
CA GLU A 255 -4.94 5.75 -8.54
C GLU A 255 -5.68 6.96 -9.15
N VAL A 256 -6.80 6.67 -9.81
CA VAL A 256 -7.61 7.67 -10.51
C VAL A 256 -8.60 8.32 -9.56
N SER A 257 -8.54 9.64 -9.44
CA SER A 257 -9.59 10.45 -8.82
C SER A 257 -10.78 10.60 -9.76
N VAL A 258 -11.89 9.95 -9.39
CA VAL A 258 -13.06 9.74 -10.24
C VAL A 258 -14.36 10.11 -9.51
N GLY A 259 -15.37 10.51 -10.28
CA GLY A 259 -16.65 10.95 -9.76
C GLY A 259 -17.54 9.79 -9.33
N ASN A 260 -17.92 9.77 -8.06
CA ASN A 260 -18.96 8.89 -7.55
C ASN A 260 -20.37 9.31 -8.04
N SER A 261 -21.40 8.57 -7.66
CA SER A 261 -22.82 8.86 -7.98
C SER A 261 -23.35 10.22 -7.52
N ARG A 262 -22.60 10.98 -6.71
CA ARG A 262 -22.89 12.37 -6.34
C ARG A 262 -21.91 13.38 -6.94
N ASN A 263 -21.09 12.96 -7.89
CA ASN A 263 -20.05 13.77 -8.50
C ASN A 263 -19.04 14.32 -7.46
N GLU A 264 -18.80 13.55 -6.39
CA GLU A 264 -17.73 13.77 -5.41
C GLU A 264 -16.52 12.90 -5.82
N ASN A 265 -15.30 13.37 -5.63
CA ASN A 265 -14.08 12.63 -5.94
C ASN A 265 -13.93 11.43 -5.00
N VAL A 266 -13.74 10.25 -5.56
CA VAL A 266 -13.32 9.03 -4.87
C VAL A 266 -12.13 8.45 -5.62
N HIS A 267 -11.32 7.65 -4.94
CA HIS A 267 -10.14 7.05 -5.55
C HIS A 267 -10.41 5.63 -6.03
N CYS A 268 -9.95 5.33 -7.25
CA CYS A 268 -10.12 4.05 -7.91
C CYS A 268 -8.76 3.55 -8.42
N LEU A 269 -8.36 2.34 -8.01
CA LEU A 269 -7.14 1.73 -8.52
C LEU A 269 -7.41 1.12 -9.88
N LEU A 270 -6.56 1.46 -10.84
CA LEU A 270 -6.40 0.72 -12.08
C LEU A 270 -5.08 -0.06 -11.99
N LEU A 271 -5.16 -1.38 -12.16
CA LEU A 271 -3.97 -2.24 -12.18
C LEU A 271 -3.80 -2.85 -13.57
N GLY A 272 -2.59 -2.75 -14.12
CA GLY A 272 -2.23 -3.31 -15.43
C GLY A 272 -2.66 -2.46 -16.63
N ASN A 273 -3.17 -1.24 -16.41
CA ASN A 273 -3.51 -0.34 -17.51
C ASN A 273 -2.26 0.09 -18.26
N ARG A 274 -2.37 0.21 -19.59
CA ARG A 274 -1.26 0.68 -20.46
C ARG A 274 -1.46 2.12 -20.87
N ARG A 275 -2.66 2.65 -20.74
CA ARG A 275 -3.00 4.04 -21.00
C ARG A 275 -3.22 4.80 -19.70
N PHE A 276 -2.94 6.08 -19.77
CA PHE A 276 -3.24 7.05 -18.74
C PHE A 276 -4.73 7.42 -18.72
N TYR A 277 -5.32 7.48 -17.53
CA TYR A 277 -6.70 7.92 -17.31
C TYR A 277 -6.72 9.17 -16.41
N PRO A 278 -7.20 10.33 -16.90
CA PRO A 278 -7.08 11.57 -16.16
C PRO A 278 -8.00 11.60 -14.94
N GLY A 279 -7.46 12.06 -13.82
CA GLY A 279 -8.18 12.21 -12.55
C GLY A 279 -7.63 13.37 -11.74
N THR A 280 -7.97 14.61 -12.12
CA THR A 280 -7.41 15.84 -11.52
C THR A 280 -8.32 16.50 -10.50
N GLY A 281 -9.47 15.89 -10.22
CA GLY A 281 -10.55 16.52 -9.43
C GLY A 281 -10.17 16.87 -7.98
N ASP A 282 -9.16 16.22 -7.40
CA ASP A 282 -8.70 16.49 -6.03
C ASP A 282 -7.19 16.77 -5.91
N SER A 283 -6.50 17.13 -6.99
CA SER A 283 -5.05 17.42 -7.00
C SER A 283 -4.65 18.64 -6.14
N GLY A 284 -5.61 19.50 -5.81
CA GLY A 284 -5.37 20.74 -5.06
C GLY A 284 -4.75 21.89 -5.88
N ASP A 285 -4.25 21.64 -7.09
CA ASP A 285 -3.62 22.66 -7.96
C ASP A 285 -4.63 23.65 -8.52
N ARG A 286 -5.83 23.17 -8.82
CA ARG A 286 -6.92 23.96 -9.42
C ARG A 286 -7.94 24.31 -8.34
N LEU A 287 -7.56 25.22 -7.43
CA LEU A 287 -8.43 25.74 -6.37
C LEU A 287 -9.82 26.08 -6.92
N LEU A 288 -10.88 25.49 -6.33
CA LEU A 288 -12.31 25.62 -6.70
C LEU A 288 -12.76 24.90 -7.99
N HIS A 289 -11.84 24.37 -8.81
CA HIS A 289 -12.14 23.48 -9.94
C HIS A 289 -11.95 22.01 -9.54
N ASN A 290 -12.58 21.62 -8.43
CA ASN A 290 -12.43 20.33 -7.77
C ASN A 290 -13.43 19.27 -8.23
N ARG A 291 -14.00 19.42 -9.43
CA ARG A 291 -14.94 18.43 -9.95
C ARG A 291 -14.17 17.27 -10.58
N PRO A 292 -14.68 16.03 -10.47
CA PRO A 292 -14.05 14.89 -11.13
C PRO A 292 -13.94 15.10 -12.64
N THR A 293 -12.80 14.71 -13.22
CA THR A 293 -12.56 14.73 -14.67
C THR A 293 -13.41 13.69 -15.39
N LEU A 294 -13.53 12.51 -14.79
CA LEU A 294 -14.34 11.39 -15.25
C LEU A 294 -15.30 10.97 -14.14
N THR A 295 -16.47 10.47 -14.50
CA THR A 295 -17.33 9.70 -13.60
C THR A 295 -16.96 8.23 -13.61
N LEU A 296 -17.35 7.46 -12.59
CA LEU A 296 -17.09 6.02 -12.53
C LEU A 296 -17.60 5.26 -13.78
N PRO A 297 -18.83 5.49 -14.28
CA PRO A 297 -19.29 4.84 -15.51
C PRO A 297 -18.45 5.20 -16.74
N GLU A 298 -17.98 6.44 -16.86
CA GLU A 298 -17.12 6.86 -17.96
C GLU A 298 -15.75 6.20 -17.89
N LEU A 299 -15.11 6.21 -16.71
CA LEU A 299 -13.84 5.52 -16.47
C LEU A 299 -13.95 4.04 -16.83
N ILE A 300 -14.98 3.35 -16.32
CA ILE A 300 -15.23 1.93 -16.63
C ILE A 300 -15.41 1.71 -18.13
N SER A 301 -16.16 2.58 -18.81
CA SER A 301 -16.40 2.45 -20.25
C SER A 301 -15.11 2.62 -21.05
N LEU A 302 -14.26 3.57 -20.66
CA LEU A 302 -12.97 3.81 -21.31
C LEU A 302 -11.99 2.67 -21.05
N VAL A 303 -11.88 2.19 -19.81
CA VAL A 303 -11.01 1.06 -19.45
C VAL A 303 -11.42 -0.20 -20.20
N ASN A 304 -12.71 -0.55 -20.19
CA ASN A 304 -13.19 -1.74 -20.92
C ASN A 304 -12.95 -1.66 -22.43
N ALA A 305 -12.97 -0.45 -23.01
CA ALA A 305 -12.75 -0.25 -24.44
C ALA A 305 -11.27 -0.30 -24.83
N ASN A 306 -10.37 0.16 -23.95
CA ASN A 306 -8.97 0.41 -24.31
C ASN A 306 -7.96 -0.48 -23.59
N ASP A 307 -8.27 -0.95 -22.38
CA ASP A 307 -7.44 -1.79 -21.52
C ASP A 307 -8.30 -2.88 -20.84
N PRO A 308 -8.90 -3.82 -21.59
CA PRO A 308 -9.87 -4.79 -21.06
C PRO A 308 -9.30 -5.76 -20.01
N ASP A 309 -7.98 -5.88 -19.95
CA ASP A 309 -7.28 -6.72 -18.96
C ASP A 309 -6.93 -5.95 -17.67
N ALA A 310 -7.10 -4.62 -17.65
CA ALA A 310 -6.86 -3.82 -16.47
C ALA A 310 -7.95 -4.03 -15.41
N LEU A 311 -7.53 -4.06 -14.15
CA LEU A 311 -8.45 -4.28 -13.02
C LEU A 311 -8.92 -2.96 -12.45
N ILE A 312 -10.22 -2.85 -12.24
CA ILE A 312 -10.85 -1.69 -11.59
C ILE A 312 -11.20 -2.08 -10.15
N ILE A 313 -10.53 -1.47 -9.18
CA ILE A 313 -10.67 -1.77 -7.75
C ILE A 313 -11.05 -0.49 -7.00
N ALA A 314 -12.04 -0.58 -6.11
CA ALA A 314 -12.37 0.54 -5.25
C ALA A 314 -11.29 0.72 -4.18
N ALA A 315 -10.54 1.83 -4.23
CA ALA A 315 -9.53 2.18 -3.23
C ALA A 315 -10.22 2.58 -1.93
N HIS A 316 -9.75 2.05 -0.80
CA HIS A 316 -10.19 2.36 0.58
C HIS A 316 -11.66 2.83 0.71
N PRO A 317 -12.66 2.04 0.22
CA PRO A 317 -13.97 2.59 -0.16
C PRO A 317 -14.89 2.99 1.00
N PHE A 318 -14.41 2.82 2.23
CA PHE A 318 -15.13 3.11 3.46
C PHE A 318 -14.46 4.20 4.29
N ASP A 319 -13.30 4.69 3.88
CA ASP A 319 -12.65 5.83 4.50
C ASP A 319 -13.51 7.07 4.25
N VAL A 320 -13.72 7.84 5.32
CA VAL A 320 -14.52 9.06 5.26
C VAL A 320 -13.57 10.25 5.30
N PRO A 321 -13.52 11.07 4.22
CA PRO A 321 -12.63 12.22 4.21
C PRO A 321 -13.07 13.24 5.26
N PRO A 322 -12.13 13.99 5.87
CA PRO A 322 -12.43 15.13 6.71
C PRO A 322 -13.34 16.15 6.01
N VAL A 323 -14.18 16.84 6.80
CA VAL A 323 -15.12 17.85 6.28
C VAL A 323 -14.43 18.95 5.46
N SER A 324 -13.21 19.34 5.86
CA SER A 324 -12.40 20.30 5.11
C SER A 324 -12.06 19.80 3.72
N GLN A 325 -11.56 18.57 3.59
CA GLN A 325 -11.25 17.96 2.30
C GLN A 325 -12.50 17.83 1.42
N LYS A 326 -13.64 17.49 2.02
CA LYS A 326 -14.92 17.47 1.31
C LYS A 326 -15.32 18.84 0.75
N ALA A 327 -15.10 19.91 1.50
CA ALA A 327 -15.46 21.26 1.05
C ALA A 327 -14.51 21.81 -0.03
N VAL A 328 -13.22 21.48 0.05
CA VAL A 328 -12.15 22.10 -0.77
C VAL A 328 -11.82 21.28 -2.00
N LEU A 329 -11.75 19.97 -1.83
CA LEU A 329 -11.34 19.02 -2.87
C LEU A 329 -12.52 18.20 -3.38
N ASN A 330 -13.74 18.50 -2.92
CA ASN A 330 -14.94 17.74 -3.25
C ASN A 330 -14.76 16.23 -3.00
N ARG A 331 -13.91 15.86 -2.03
CA ARG A 331 -13.66 14.47 -1.66
C ARG A 331 -14.93 13.86 -1.07
N GLY A 332 -15.32 12.73 -1.62
CA GLY A 332 -16.47 11.93 -1.22
C GLY A 332 -16.04 10.60 -0.63
N PHE A 333 -17.01 9.69 -0.56
CA PHE A 333 -16.76 8.28 -0.27
C PHE A 333 -17.56 7.46 -1.26
N TRP A 334 -17.14 6.23 -1.49
CA TRP A 334 -17.86 5.32 -2.38
C TRP A 334 -19.28 5.10 -1.83
N ARG A 335 -20.32 5.26 -2.65
CA ARG A 335 -21.70 4.99 -2.22
C ARG A 335 -22.06 3.53 -2.49
N ARG A 336 -23.24 3.14 -2.00
CA ARG A 336 -23.74 1.78 -2.24
C ARG A 336 -23.83 1.51 -3.74
N ASP A 337 -24.43 2.41 -4.50
CA ASP A 337 -24.63 2.15 -5.94
C ASP A 337 -23.29 2.08 -6.69
N ASP A 338 -22.34 2.95 -6.34
CA ASP A 338 -20.97 2.95 -6.89
C ASP A 338 -20.26 1.62 -6.62
N ARG A 339 -20.26 1.17 -5.36
CA ARG A 339 -19.63 -0.10 -4.98
C ARG A 339 -20.26 -1.29 -5.67
N HIS A 340 -21.49 -1.17 -6.19
CA HIS A 340 -22.26 -2.23 -6.85
C HIS A 340 -22.15 -2.24 -8.37
N LEU A 341 -21.32 -1.38 -8.96
CA LEU A 341 -21.00 -1.42 -10.37
C LEU A 341 -20.42 -2.79 -10.78
N PRO A 342 -20.93 -3.45 -11.84
CA PRO A 342 -20.52 -4.81 -12.22
C PRO A 342 -19.04 -4.98 -12.59
N ALA A 343 -18.41 -3.92 -13.10
CA ALA A 343 -17.02 -3.94 -13.54
C ALA A 343 -16.00 -3.93 -12.39
N LEU A 344 -16.42 -3.63 -11.15
CA LEU A 344 -15.51 -3.64 -10.01
C LEU A 344 -15.07 -5.07 -9.68
N CYS A 345 -13.76 -5.28 -9.71
CA CYS A 345 -13.14 -6.55 -9.37
C CYS A 345 -13.24 -6.83 -7.85
N GLY A 346 -13.02 -5.80 -7.04
CA GLY A 346 -13.06 -5.90 -5.59
C GLY A 346 -12.93 -4.57 -4.87
N TRP A 347 -12.81 -4.67 -3.54
CA TRP A 347 -12.59 -3.54 -2.64
C TRP A 347 -11.25 -3.71 -1.93
N GLN A 348 -10.42 -2.67 -1.95
CA GLN A 348 -9.25 -2.61 -1.07
C GLN A 348 -9.74 -2.30 0.36
N LEU A 349 -10.04 -3.33 1.13
CA LEU A 349 -10.58 -3.15 2.49
C LEU A 349 -9.48 -2.90 3.53
N LEU A 350 -8.35 -3.56 3.36
CA LEU A 350 -7.24 -3.48 4.30
C LEU A 350 -6.19 -2.54 3.71
N ASN A 351 -6.25 -1.27 4.12
CA ASN A 351 -5.37 -0.20 3.66
C ASN A 351 -4.28 0.12 4.71
N GLY A 352 -3.26 -0.73 4.84
CA GLY A 352 -2.11 -0.50 5.72
C GLY A 352 -2.38 -0.51 7.24
N ARG A 353 -3.63 -0.56 7.69
CA ARG A 353 -4.02 -0.64 9.11
C ARG A 353 -5.36 -1.35 9.31
N LYS A 354 -5.53 -1.99 10.47
CA LYS A 354 -6.81 -2.52 10.95
C LYS A 354 -7.45 -1.48 11.87
N ASP A 355 -8.34 -0.66 11.32
CA ASP A 355 -9.06 0.38 12.06
C ASP A 355 -10.58 0.18 12.00
N ALA A 356 -11.32 1.20 12.46
CA ALA A 356 -12.79 1.18 12.43
C ALA A 356 -13.37 1.18 11.00
N PHE A 357 -12.65 1.74 10.01
CA PHE A 357 -13.09 1.75 8.62
C PHE A 357 -12.93 0.37 8.00
N TYR A 358 -11.83 -0.33 8.31
CA TYR A 358 -11.66 -1.75 7.97
C TYR A 358 -12.80 -2.59 8.55
N ASP A 359 -13.08 -2.47 9.86
CA ASP A 359 -14.12 -3.30 10.52
C ASP A 359 -15.51 -3.03 9.90
N TYR A 360 -15.84 -1.76 9.64
CA TYR A 360 -17.07 -1.38 8.95
C TYR A 360 -17.12 -1.90 7.50
N GLY A 361 -16.02 -1.78 6.76
CA GLY A 361 -15.91 -2.25 5.38
C GLY A 361 -16.03 -3.76 5.25
N PHE A 362 -15.44 -4.52 6.19
CA PHE A 362 -15.54 -5.97 6.26
C PHE A 362 -16.98 -6.43 6.51
N GLU A 363 -17.69 -5.73 7.40
CA GLU A 363 -19.12 -5.93 7.65
C GLU A 363 -19.97 -5.63 6.40
N LYS A 364 -19.67 -4.55 5.67
CA LYS A 364 -20.34 -4.24 4.39
C LYS A 364 -20.02 -5.23 3.28
N TRP A 365 -18.82 -5.80 3.29
CA TRP A 365 -18.46 -6.86 2.37
C TRP A 365 -19.27 -8.12 2.66
N ARG A 366 -19.39 -8.51 3.93
CA ARG A 366 -20.27 -9.62 4.34
C ARG A 366 -21.71 -9.39 3.90
N GLU A 367 -22.27 -8.19 4.10
CA GLU A 367 -23.62 -7.86 3.62
C GLU A 367 -23.75 -8.01 2.09
N ALA A 368 -22.74 -7.58 1.33
CA ALA A 368 -22.70 -7.75 -0.12
C ALA A 368 -22.64 -9.23 -0.51
N LEU A 369 -21.80 -10.04 0.13
CA LEU A 369 -21.71 -11.47 -0.14
C LEU A 369 -23.04 -12.18 0.13
N LEU A 370 -23.67 -11.91 1.28
CA LEU A 370 -24.97 -12.47 1.64
C LEU A 370 -26.11 -12.02 0.72
N SER A 371 -25.93 -10.94 -0.05
CA SER A 371 -26.87 -10.54 -1.12
C SER A 371 -26.65 -11.28 -2.44
N GLY A 372 -25.69 -12.22 -2.49
CA GLY A 372 -25.34 -12.97 -3.69
C GLY A 372 -24.30 -12.27 -4.58
N LYS A 373 -23.72 -11.16 -4.11
CA LYS A 373 -22.77 -10.38 -4.91
C LYS A 373 -21.38 -10.98 -4.81
N GLN A 374 -20.84 -11.37 -5.96
CA GLN A 374 -19.49 -11.91 -6.09
C GLN A 374 -18.44 -10.80 -6.17
N ILE A 375 -18.15 -10.11 -5.06
CA ILE A 375 -17.12 -9.05 -5.00
C ILE A 375 -15.92 -9.51 -4.15
N GLY A 376 -14.71 -9.31 -4.66
CA GLY A 376 -13.48 -9.68 -3.96
C GLY A 376 -13.04 -8.63 -2.94
N ILE A 377 -12.15 -9.03 -2.03
CA ILE A 377 -11.40 -8.14 -1.14
C ILE A 377 -9.91 -8.23 -1.42
N PHE A 378 -9.25 -7.09 -1.30
CA PHE A 378 -7.82 -6.93 -1.48
C PHE A 378 -7.22 -6.06 -0.38
N ALA A 379 -5.89 -6.12 -0.28
CA ALA A 379 -5.10 -5.35 0.67
C ALA A 379 -3.93 -4.68 -0.06
N GLY A 380 -3.70 -3.43 0.30
CA GLY A 380 -2.52 -2.66 -0.08
C GLY A 380 -2.20 -1.69 1.04
N THR A 381 -1.07 -1.02 1.01
CA THR A 381 -0.63 -0.20 2.15
C THR A 381 -0.81 1.28 1.97
N ASP A 382 -0.98 1.74 0.71
CA ASP A 382 -1.03 3.15 0.36
C ASP A 382 0.28 3.84 0.85
N ALA A 383 1.38 3.09 0.73
CA ALA A 383 2.68 3.51 1.20
C ALA A 383 3.32 4.44 0.18
N HIS A 384 3.67 5.64 0.63
CA HIS A 384 4.37 6.67 -0.13
C HIS A 384 5.88 6.60 0.14
N GLY A 385 6.48 5.44 -0.11
CA GLY A 385 7.86 5.18 0.32
C GLY A 385 8.05 4.98 1.83
N ASN A 386 6.96 4.73 2.56
CA ASN A 386 6.97 4.43 3.99
C ASN A 386 7.47 2.99 4.22
N PHE A 387 8.77 2.76 4.36
CA PHE A 387 9.30 1.40 4.55
C PHE A 387 9.39 0.99 6.02
N ASN A 388 9.88 1.88 6.89
CA ASN A 388 9.94 1.68 8.34
C ASN A 388 9.10 2.69 9.12
N ASN A 389 9.11 3.94 8.66
CA ASN A 389 8.59 5.07 9.40
C ASN A 389 7.74 5.92 8.46
N PHE A 390 6.46 6.03 8.78
CA PHE A 390 5.56 6.96 8.10
C PHE A 390 5.89 8.38 8.57
N ARG A 391 6.18 9.26 7.62
CA ARG A 391 6.58 10.65 7.88
C ARG A 391 5.92 11.56 6.87
N GLN A 392 4.90 12.26 7.32
CA GLN A 392 4.01 13.00 6.43
C GLN A 392 3.65 14.35 7.04
N VAL A 393 3.38 15.37 6.23
CA VAL A 393 2.69 16.58 6.62
C VAL A 393 1.30 16.22 7.14
N LYS A 394 1.01 16.61 8.38
CA LYS A 394 -0.32 16.51 8.98
C LYS A 394 -1.13 17.78 8.76
N ILE A 395 -0.45 18.92 8.92
CA ILE A 395 -0.98 20.25 8.71
C ILE A 395 0.10 21.02 7.95
N PRO A 396 -0.13 21.41 6.69
CA PRO A 396 0.87 22.10 5.91
C PRO A 396 1.39 23.35 6.54
N LEU A 397 2.66 23.60 6.23
CA LEU A 397 3.46 24.69 6.78
C LEU A 397 3.65 24.63 8.31
N LEU A 398 2.97 23.75 9.05
CA LEU A 398 2.88 23.81 10.51
C LEU A 398 3.38 22.55 11.20
N GLN A 399 2.95 21.37 10.75
CA GLN A 399 3.12 20.14 11.51
C GLN A 399 3.26 18.90 10.63
N MET A 400 4.21 18.04 10.99
CA MET A 400 4.33 16.68 10.50
C MET A 400 3.78 15.66 11.50
N VAL A 401 3.45 14.48 11.02
CA VAL A 401 3.05 13.30 11.79
C VAL A 401 4.03 12.16 11.57
N PHE A 402 4.16 11.33 12.60
CA PHE A 402 4.95 10.12 12.62
C PHE A 402 4.10 8.95 13.11
N HIS A 403 4.13 7.82 12.40
CA HIS A 403 3.64 6.53 12.89
C HIS A 403 4.31 5.33 12.18
N ARG A 404 3.92 4.11 12.57
CA ARG A 404 4.40 2.84 11.97
C ARG A 404 3.25 1.98 11.42
N GLN A 405 2.24 2.66 10.91
CA GLN A 405 1.15 2.10 10.11
C GLN A 405 1.33 2.53 8.65
N GLN A 406 0.69 1.82 7.71
CA GLN A 406 0.83 2.08 6.26
C GLN A 406 2.27 1.95 5.77
N LEU A 407 2.96 0.92 6.28
CA LEU A 407 4.30 0.57 5.82
C LEU A 407 4.21 -0.47 4.70
N LEU A 408 5.02 -0.33 3.64
CA LEU A 408 5.08 -1.28 2.52
C LEU A 408 5.04 -2.73 3.01
N GLY A 409 4.13 -3.56 2.51
CA GLY A 409 4.03 -4.99 2.85
C GLY A 409 3.55 -5.32 4.26
N GLN A 410 3.15 -4.33 5.09
CA GLN A 410 2.57 -4.55 6.41
C GLN A 410 1.22 -5.29 6.31
N THR A 411 0.43 -4.93 5.31
CA THR A 411 -0.79 -5.63 4.89
C THR A 411 -0.63 -6.11 3.46
N ARG A 412 -1.13 -7.31 3.16
CA ARG A 412 -0.76 -8.03 1.93
C ARG A 412 -1.96 -8.68 1.27
N THR A 413 -1.99 -8.62 -0.06
CA THR A 413 -2.81 -9.50 -0.89
C THR A 413 -2.02 -10.75 -1.20
N GLY A 414 -2.58 -11.92 -0.92
CA GLY A 414 -2.00 -13.20 -1.29
C GLY A 414 -2.72 -13.82 -2.47
N ILE A 415 -1.99 -14.32 -3.45
CA ILE A 415 -2.51 -15.10 -4.59
C ILE A 415 -1.88 -16.49 -4.61
N PHE A 416 -2.45 -17.39 -5.42
CA PHE A 416 -1.91 -18.72 -5.61
C PHE A 416 -1.53 -18.98 -7.07
N LEU A 417 -0.26 -19.31 -7.28
CA LEU A 417 0.37 -19.65 -8.55
C LEU A 417 1.38 -20.77 -8.32
N GLU A 418 1.42 -21.76 -9.21
CA GLU A 418 2.44 -22.81 -9.14
C GLU A 418 3.82 -22.30 -9.60
N GLU A 419 3.79 -21.36 -10.55
CA GLU A 419 4.96 -20.72 -11.12
C GLU A 419 5.23 -19.37 -10.48
N LYS A 420 6.42 -18.84 -10.74
CA LYS A 420 6.81 -17.50 -10.30
C LYS A 420 5.83 -16.45 -10.86
N PRO A 421 5.39 -15.47 -10.04
CA PRO A 421 4.49 -14.43 -10.51
C PRO A 421 5.09 -13.60 -11.64
N ASP A 422 4.31 -13.43 -12.70
CA ASP A 422 4.45 -12.36 -13.68
C ASP A 422 3.18 -11.49 -13.68
N GLU A 423 3.24 -10.33 -14.35
CA GLU A 423 2.14 -9.37 -14.36
C GLU A 423 0.82 -9.99 -14.83
N THR A 424 0.86 -10.77 -15.92
CA THR A 424 -0.34 -11.37 -16.51
C THR A 424 -0.95 -12.40 -15.57
N ALA A 425 -0.11 -13.27 -14.99
CA ALA A 425 -0.54 -14.29 -14.06
C ALA A 425 -1.14 -13.68 -12.78
N VAL A 426 -0.54 -12.62 -12.24
CA VAL A 426 -1.06 -11.92 -11.06
C VAL A 426 -2.41 -11.30 -11.36
N LEU A 427 -2.52 -10.49 -12.43
CA LEU A 427 -3.78 -9.84 -12.82
C LEU A 427 -4.89 -10.86 -13.07
N ALA A 428 -4.56 -12.03 -13.66
CA ALA A 428 -5.52 -13.11 -13.88
C ALA A 428 -6.03 -13.76 -12.57
N GLN A 429 -5.20 -13.88 -11.53
CA GLN A 429 -5.68 -14.36 -10.23
C GLN A 429 -6.56 -13.33 -9.53
N LEU A 430 -6.15 -12.05 -9.56
CA LEU A 430 -6.90 -10.96 -8.96
C LEU A 430 -8.26 -10.77 -9.65
N SER A 431 -8.32 -10.78 -10.99
CA SER A 431 -9.57 -10.65 -11.75
C SER A 431 -10.60 -11.72 -11.40
N ARG A 432 -10.13 -12.95 -11.17
CA ARG A 432 -10.92 -14.10 -10.73
C ARG A 432 -11.21 -14.11 -9.25
N LYS A 433 -10.73 -13.12 -8.48
CA LYS A 433 -10.88 -13.01 -7.02
C LYS A 433 -10.25 -14.19 -6.27
N ARG A 434 -9.27 -14.87 -6.89
CA ARG A 434 -8.47 -15.95 -6.28
C ARG A 434 -7.38 -15.35 -5.39
N ALA A 435 -7.84 -14.69 -4.33
CA ALA A 435 -6.99 -13.90 -3.45
C ALA A 435 -7.40 -14.02 -1.98
N VAL A 436 -6.46 -13.66 -1.12
CA VAL A 436 -6.63 -13.52 0.34
C VAL A 436 -6.06 -12.18 0.79
N ILE A 437 -6.51 -11.67 1.93
CA ILE A 437 -5.89 -10.52 2.60
C ILE A 437 -5.31 -10.94 3.94
N SER A 438 -4.15 -10.40 4.32
CA SER A 438 -3.48 -10.73 5.58
C SER A 438 -2.62 -9.58 6.12
N ASN A 439 -2.49 -9.50 7.44
CA ASN A 439 -1.45 -8.73 8.13
C ASN A 439 -0.49 -9.63 8.93
N GLY A 440 -0.61 -10.96 8.79
CA GLY A 440 0.22 -11.92 9.52
C GLY A 440 0.19 -13.31 8.91
N PRO A 441 -0.69 -14.21 9.39
CA PRO A 441 -0.71 -15.61 8.98
C PRO A 441 -1.04 -15.80 7.49
N ALA A 442 -0.68 -16.96 6.97
CA ALA A 442 -1.16 -17.48 5.70
C ALA A 442 -2.37 -18.38 5.93
N ALA A 443 -3.32 -18.34 5.00
CA ALA A 443 -4.47 -19.23 5.00
C ALA A 443 -4.93 -19.52 3.58
N TRP A 444 -5.50 -20.71 3.38
CA TRP A 444 -6.05 -21.14 2.11
C TRP A 444 -7.26 -22.04 2.32
N LEU A 445 -8.23 -21.88 1.41
CA LEU A 445 -9.40 -22.74 1.28
C LEU A 445 -9.50 -23.21 -0.16
N GLY A 446 -9.42 -24.54 -0.36
CA GLY A 446 -9.73 -25.18 -1.63
C GLY A 446 -10.92 -26.14 -1.48
N ILE A 447 -11.66 -26.38 -2.56
CA ILE A 447 -12.73 -27.38 -2.58
C ILE A 447 -12.49 -28.40 -3.69
N ASP A 448 -12.57 -29.69 -3.36
CA ASP A 448 -12.66 -30.75 -4.35
C ASP A 448 -14.14 -31.15 -4.53
N GLN A 449 -14.66 -30.97 -5.75
CA GLN A 449 -15.99 -31.45 -6.15
C GLN A 449 -15.86 -32.13 -7.52
N ASN A 450 -16.45 -33.32 -7.69
CA ASN A 450 -16.41 -34.05 -8.96
C ASN A 450 -15.01 -34.27 -9.56
N ARG A 451 -14.00 -34.53 -8.72
CA ARG A 451 -12.58 -34.68 -9.10
C ARG A 451 -11.94 -33.42 -9.71
N GLN A 452 -12.58 -32.27 -9.56
CA GLN A 452 -12.02 -30.96 -9.88
C GLN A 452 -11.73 -30.19 -8.60
N ARG A 453 -10.60 -29.47 -8.60
CA ARG A 453 -10.22 -28.58 -7.51
C ARG A 453 -10.66 -27.16 -7.84
N HIS A 454 -11.29 -26.53 -6.87
CA HIS A 454 -11.85 -25.19 -6.96
C HIS A 454 -11.18 -24.25 -5.97
N PHE A 455 -11.10 -22.99 -6.38
CA PHE A 455 -10.34 -21.91 -5.72
C PHE A 455 -11.27 -20.75 -5.33
N PRO A 456 -10.91 -19.90 -4.35
CA PRO A 456 -11.63 -18.67 -4.03
C PRO A 456 -11.98 -17.86 -5.28
N GLY A 457 -13.19 -17.30 -5.32
CA GLY A 457 -13.73 -16.58 -6.47
C GLY A 457 -14.45 -17.46 -7.49
N GLU A 458 -14.29 -18.78 -7.45
CA GLU A 458 -15.00 -19.73 -8.31
C GLU A 458 -16.36 -20.15 -7.73
N THR A 459 -17.16 -20.84 -8.55
CA THR A 459 -18.46 -21.40 -8.17
C THR A 459 -18.45 -22.92 -8.33
N ILE A 460 -18.97 -23.63 -7.32
CA ILE A 460 -19.23 -25.07 -7.34
C ILE A 460 -20.74 -25.33 -7.31
N ALA A 461 -21.16 -26.53 -7.69
CA ALA A 461 -22.56 -26.91 -7.69
C ALA A 461 -23.12 -27.01 -6.26
N ALA A 462 -24.30 -26.42 -6.05
CA ALA A 462 -25.07 -26.59 -4.82
C ALA A 462 -25.58 -28.02 -4.62
N GLU A 463 -25.84 -28.39 -3.36
CA GLU A 463 -26.45 -29.67 -2.96
C GLU A 463 -25.72 -30.94 -3.47
N MET A 464 -24.44 -30.79 -3.82
CA MET A 464 -23.60 -31.88 -4.29
C MET A 464 -22.42 -32.13 -3.34
N PRO A 465 -22.02 -33.39 -3.12
CA PRO A 465 -20.94 -33.71 -2.20
C PRO A 465 -19.62 -33.03 -2.60
N PHE A 466 -18.92 -32.46 -1.63
CA PHE A 466 -17.58 -31.91 -1.86
C PHE A 466 -16.73 -32.03 -0.59
N THR A 467 -15.43 -31.80 -0.76
CA THR A 467 -14.46 -31.81 0.32
C THR A 467 -13.74 -30.47 0.39
N ALA A 468 -13.77 -29.81 1.54
CA ALA A 468 -13.01 -28.59 1.79
C ALA A 468 -11.62 -28.93 2.35
N GLN A 469 -10.59 -28.38 1.72
CA GLN A 469 -9.20 -28.44 2.17
C GLN A 469 -8.82 -27.09 2.76
N ILE A 470 -8.35 -27.09 4.00
CA ILE A 470 -8.00 -25.90 4.77
C ILE A 470 -6.54 -25.99 5.15
N SER A 471 -5.78 -24.98 4.76
CA SER A 471 -4.36 -24.86 5.09
C SER A 471 -4.14 -23.53 5.79
N ALA A 472 -3.37 -23.52 6.87
CA ALA A 472 -3.00 -22.29 7.57
C ALA A 472 -1.57 -22.38 8.10
N LYS A 473 -0.86 -21.26 8.14
CA LYS A 473 0.51 -21.19 8.66
C LYS A 473 0.78 -19.83 9.30
N SER A 474 1.52 -19.83 10.39
CA SER A 474 2.08 -18.64 11.02
C SER A 474 3.53 -18.89 11.43
N THR A 475 4.25 -17.83 11.80
CA THR A 475 5.63 -17.90 12.30
C THR A 475 5.70 -17.29 13.69
N ALA A 476 6.84 -17.42 14.37
CA ALA A 476 7.05 -16.79 15.68
C ALA A 476 6.87 -15.26 15.63
N GLU A 477 7.24 -14.63 14.50
CA GLU A 477 7.04 -13.19 14.24
C GLU A 477 5.55 -12.80 14.32
N PHE A 478 4.66 -13.59 13.71
CA PHE A 478 3.22 -13.28 13.62
C PHE A 478 2.35 -14.02 14.65
N GLY A 479 2.98 -14.70 15.61
CA GLY A 479 2.30 -15.37 16.69
C GLY A 479 1.69 -16.72 16.34
N LYS A 480 1.24 -17.44 17.38
CA LYS A 480 0.60 -18.76 17.21
C LYS A 480 -0.83 -18.59 16.70
N ILE A 481 -1.24 -19.48 15.79
CA ILE A 481 -2.64 -19.54 15.36
C ILE A 481 -3.50 -19.94 16.57
N ASN A 482 -4.46 -19.09 16.92
CA ASN A 482 -5.35 -19.30 18.06
C ASN A 482 -6.78 -19.66 17.62
N GLU A 483 -7.17 -19.28 16.40
CA GLU A 483 -8.53 -19.45 15.93
C GLU A 483 -8.57 -19.64 14.40
N ILE A 484 -9.34 -20.63 13.96
CA ILE A 484 -9.66 -20.87 12.55
C ILE A 484 -11.19 -20.96 12.43
N ARG A 485 -11.77 -20.10 11.61
CA ARG A 485 -13.21 -20.03 11.32
C ARG A 485 -13.46 -20.47 9.89
N LEU A 486 -14.12 -21.61 9.71
CA LEU A 486 -14.77 -21.94 8.44
C LEU A 486 -16.18 -21.33 8.45
N ILE A 487 -16.46 -20.50 7.46
CA ILE A 487 -17.65 -19.66 7.45
C ILE A 487 -18.49 -20.02 6.23
N THR A 488 -19.72 -20.44 6.47
CA THR A 488 -20.70 -20.77 5.44
C THR A 488 -21.74 -19.65 5.37
N GLY A 489 -21.79 -18.94 4.25
CA GLY A 489 -22.83 -17.97 3.97
C GLY A 489 -23.99 -18.60 3.21
N ASN A 490 -25.20 -18.45 3.71
CA ASN A 490 -26.43 -18.88 3.04
C ASN A 490 -27.12 -17.65 2.45
N VAL A 491 -27.10 -17.54 1.12
CA VAL A 491 -27.64 -16.38 0.39
C VAL A 491 -29.17 -16.27 0.53
N PRO A 492 -29.97 -17.36 0.39
CA PRO A 492 -31.42 -17.29 0.58
C PRO A 492 -31.85 -16.76 1.96
N THR A 493 -31.18 -17.19 3.03
CA THR A 493 -31.51 -16.79 4.41
C THR A 493 -30.77 -15.54 4.88
N ARG A 494 -29.78 -15.07 4.12
CA ARG A 494 -28.87 -13.96 4.45
C ARG A 494 -28.20 -14.12 5.82
N LYS A 495 -27.70 -15.33 6.10
CA LYS A 495 -27.00 -15.65 7.36
C LYS A 495 -25.68 -16.34 7.11
N GLU A 496 -24.69 -16.04 7.93
CA GLU A 496 -23.47 -16.84 8.04
C GLU A 496 -23.56 -17.76 9.26
N SER A 497 -23.07 -19.00 9.10
CA SER A 497 -22.77 -19.91 10.20
C SER A 497 -21.27 -20.13 10.30
N ILE A 498 -20.75 -20.19 11.53
CA ILE A 498 -19.32 -20.33 11.81
C ILE A 498 -19.06 -21.70 12.42
N GLN A 499 -18.16 -22.46 11.80
CA GLN A 499 -17.57 -23.65 12.39
C GLN A 499 -16.15 -23.32 12.86
N LEU A 500 -15.93 -23.40 14.18
CA LEU A 500 -14.61 -23.27 14.76
C LEU A 500 -13.81 -24.55 14.54
N ILE A 501 -12.63 -24.42 13.94
CA ILE A 501 -11.68 -25.50 13.75
C ILE A 501 -10.61 -25.34 14.82
N GLN A 502 -10.56 -26.30 15.74
CA GLN A 502 -9.58 -26.29 16.82
C GLN A 502 -8.17 -26.45 16.25
N PRO A 503 -7.25 -25.50 16.53
CA PRO A 503 -5.87 -25.65 16.10
C PRO A 503 -5.22 -26.82 16.84
N VAL A 504 -4.47 -27.66 16.11
CA VAL A 504 -3.65 -28.69 16.76
C VAL A 504 -2.45 -27.97 17.37
N LEU A 505 -2.44 -27.88 18.71
CA LEU A 505 -1.58 -27.04 19.58
C LEU A 505 -0.05 -27.13 19.39
N ALA A 506 0.46 -27.97 18.48
CA ALA A 506 1.89 -28.29 18.39
C ALA A 506 2.61 -27.77 17.13
N ALA A 507 1.90 -27.32 16.08
CA ALA A 507 2.54 -26.92 14.82
C ALA A 507 2.16 -25.48 14.43
N GLY A 508 3.14 -24.70 13.97
CA GLY A 508 2.92 -23.38 13.34
C GLY A 508 2.18 -23.46 12.00
N SER A 509 1.71 -24.65 11.62
CA SER A 509 0.92 -24.91 10.42
C SER A 509 -0.19 -25.93 10.70
N ILE A 510 -1.31 -25.80 10.00
CA ILE A 510 -2.46 -26.70 10.10
C ILE A 510 -2.91 -27.07 8.69
N GLU A 511 -3.17 -28.36 8.48
CA GLU A 511 -3.84 -28.90 7.32
C GLU A 511 -5.07 -29.68 7.79
N LYS A 512 -6.25 -29.34 7.27
CA LYS A 512 -7.51 -29.96 7.67
C LYS A 512 -8.41 -30.21 6.46
N THR A 513 -8.98 -31.41 6.43
CA THR A 513 -10.00 -31.79 5.45
C THR A 513 -11.36 -31.88 6.15
N ILE A 514 -12.38 -31.28 5.55
CA ILE A 514 -13.78 -31.32 6.02
C ILE A 514 -14.67 -31.79 4.88
N ASN A 515 -15.46 -32.84 5.15
CA ASN A 515 -16.35 -33.44 4.16
C ASN A 515 -17.76 -32.85 4.27
N PHE A 516 -18.35 -32.51 3.13
CA PHE A 516 -19.75 -32.09 3.00
C PHE A 516 -20.50 -33.13 2.17
N PRO A 517 -20.96 -34.25 2.77
CA PRO A 517 -21.50 -35.39 2.04
C PRO A 517 -22.83 -35.10 1.32
N HIS A 518 -23.52 -34.03 1.69
CA HIS A 518 -24.77 -33.58 1.08
C HIS A 518 -24.63 -32.21 0.38
N GLY A 519 -23.40 -31.72 0.24
CA GLY A 519 -23.15 -30.36 -0.22
C GLY A 519 -23.70 -29.30 0.74
N LEU A 520 -23.90 -28.11 0.20
CA LEU A 520 -24.49 -26.97 0.88
C LEU A 520 -25.52 -26.29 -0.04
N PRO A 521 -26.52 -25.59 0.51
CA PRO A 521 -27.43 -24.77 -0.28
C PRO A 521 -26.70 -23.59 -0.93
N THR A 522 -27.37 -22.90 -1.86
CA THR A 522 -26.84 -21.71 -2.54
C THR A 522 -26.28 -20.69 -1.55
N GLY A 523 -25.04 -20.27 -1.78
CA GLY A 523 -24.26 -19.64 -0.74
C GLY A 523 -22.78 -19.48 -1.10
N TYR A 524 -21.95 -19.48 -0.07
CA TYR A 524 -20.50 -19.50 -0.21
C TYR A 524 -19.82 -20.12 1.01
N LEU A 525 -18.56 -20.49 0.83
CA LEU A 525 -17.63 -20.91 1.88
C LEU A 525 -16.42 -19.99 1.89
N ARG A 526 -16.02 -19.48 3.05
CA ARG A 526 -14.80 -18.67 3.23
C ARG A 526 -14.08 -19.03 4.53
N LEU A 527 -12.81 -18.67 4.62
CA LEU A 527 -11.96 -18.97 5.76
C LEU A 527 -11.48 -17.68 6.43
N SER A 528 -11.37 -17.70 7.75
CA SER A 528 -10.69 -16.66 8.53
C SER A 528 -9.79 -17.30 9.57
N VAL A 529 -8.52 -16.89 9.60
CA VAL A 529 -7.51 -17.40 10.52
C VAL A 529 -6.98 -16.24 11.34
N PHE A 530 -6.80 -16.46 12.64
CA PHE A 530 -6.29 -15.45 13.58
C PHE A 530 -5.07 -16.00 14.33
N SER A 531 -4.15 -15.11 14.68
CA SER A 531 -3.00 -15.41 15.53
C SER A 531 -2.74 -14.32 16.56
N ASP A 532 -2.22 -14.73 17.72
CA ASP A 532 -1.85 -13.84 18.82
C ASP A 532 -0.48 -13.21 18.54
N HIS A 533 -0.44 -12.02 17.95
CA HIS A 533 0.83 -11.34 17.73
C HIS A 533 1.54 -11.09 19.07
N PRO A 534 2.88 -11.26 19.15
CA PRO A 534 3.62 -11.06 20.40
C PRO A 534 3.45 -9.67 21.03
N ASP A 535 3.12 -8.65 20.23
CA ASP A 535 2.90 -7.28 20.69
C ASP A 535 1.43 -6.95 21.05
N GLY A 536 0.53 -7.93 20.97
CA GLY A 536 -0.87 -7.79 21.39
C GLY A 536 -1.86 -7.31 20.32
N GLU A 537 -1.40 -6.87 19.15
CA GLU A 537 -2.28 -6.56 18.00
C GLU A 537 -2.73 -7.85 17.29
N PRO A 538 -4.02 -8.10 17.06
CA PRO A 538 -4.44 -9.34 16.42
C PRO A 538 -3.98 -9.42 14.96
N CYS A 539 -3.31 -10.52 14.62
CA CYS A 539 -3.00 -10.86 13.24
C CYS A 539 -4.09 -11.75 12.65
N PHE A 540 -4.36 -11.60 11.36
CA PHE A 540 -5.41 -12.35 10.67
C PHE A 540 -5.10 -12.59 9.20
N CYS A 541 -5.82 -13.55 8.62
CA CYS A 541 -5.92 -13.80 7.19
C CYS A 541 -7.37 -14.14 6.82
N HIS A 542 -7.89 -13.52 5.77
CA HIS A 542 -9.23 -13.78 5.23
C HIS A 542 -9.15 -14.19 3.76
N THR A 543 -9.81 -15.28 3.41
CA THR A 543 -9.93 -15.68 2.00
C THR A 543 -11.13 -15.00 1.35
N ASN A 544 -11.04 -14.75 0.04
CA ASN A 544 -12.24 -14.59 -0.77
C ASN A 544 -13.11 -15.87 -0.70
N PRO A 545 -14.42 -15.78 -0.99
CA PRO A 545 -15.33 -16.92 -0.92
C PRO A 545 -15.19 -17.86 -2.13
N ILE A 546 -15.39 -19.15 -1.92
CA ILE A 546 -15.81 -20.09 -2.98
C ILE A 546 -17.34 -20.12 -2.97
N TRP A 547 -17.96 -19.83 -4.11
CA TRP A 547 -19.41 -19.75 -4.26
C TRP A 547 -20.03 -21.13 -4.47
N ILE A 548 -21.27 -21.27 -4.02
CA ILE A 548 -22.06 -22.50 -4.10
C ILE A 548 -23.35 -22.11 -4.81
N GLY A 549 -23.58 -22.59 -6.02
CA GLY A 549 -24.63 -22.05 -6.90
C GLY A 549 -25.09 -22.98 -8.00
#